data_AF-A0A5C5Z7V0-F1
#
_entry.id   AF-A0A5C5Z7V0-F1
#
_cell.length_a   1.000
_cell.length_b   1.000
_cell.length_c   1.000
_cell.angle_alpha   90.00
_cell.angle_beta   90.00
_cell.angle_gamma   90.00
#
_symmetry.space_group_name_H-M   'P 1'
#
loop_
_entity.id
_entity.type
_entity.pdbx_description
1 polymer ?
#
loop_
_entity_poly.entity_id
_entity_poly.type
_entity_poly.pdbx_seq_one_letter_code
_entity_poly.pdbx_strand_id
1 'polypeptide(L)'
;MNRIVTVSILLAVCAIATLPSTTAEAQFEGMKYRVPKDANSIVLINAEKLFGSPVANRERWEVRRKAAFDAGISALPPDATAVLLAGRLDHEFGETVWEMAMMKLRSDRNVAAAAQRYGGTMDTVAGRSAVRLPNDQYVIQIMSNLIGSYTPANRQDVTRWLKSTDVGSAAKLPDYLERAFGYAAKVGTPIVMALDVEGVISGAALKQQFDQFESLKGSGVSPDALAKLMEGAKGVTLGITVQGDTVGAIRVDFSESPEFLAKVGKNLIIEVMQNQGVMIEEIRDWKPSISGNTFLLRGTLSTNGTRRVLSVLALPPALADAMHEATSPGSDPEGSAKRIASQQYFQSITTLLDDLREKPHRDHVSSFGQAAAWYDRYARKIDQFPILNVDDQLLDFGAQTATLLRNGEMAMKGVGMRSSVRTSGNNPTSGGYYGSYGGYRGGYYGNFGAAVGANVNAAQASIREKGRTDAIIRGQERTSGAATVQQIWQQIDEATAAIRREMVQKYSADF
;
A
#
# COMPACT_ATOMS: atom_id res chain seq x y z
N MET A 1 -16.05 -47.79 -57.67
CA MET A 1 -14.65 -48.20 -57.97
C MET A 1 -13.78 -46.98 -57.74
N ASN A 2 -13.20 -46.88 -56.54
CA ASN A 2 -11.79 -47.16 -56.27
C ASN A 2 -10.93 -45.91 -56.49
N ARG A 3 -10.02 -45.50 -55.62
CA ARG A 3 -9.63 -45.83 -54.24
C ARG A 3 -8.32 -45.03 -54.04
N ILE A 4 -8.05 -44.58 -52.82
CA ILE A 4 -6.71 -44.17 -52.32
C ILE A 4 -6.29 -42.80 -52.88
N VAL A 5 -6.22 -41.74 -52.07
CA VAL A 5 -5.08 -41.46 -51.18
C VAL A 5 -5.55 -40.74 -49.89
N THR A 6 -4.84 -41.03 -48.79
CA THR A 6 -4.75 -40.26 -47.52
C THR A 6 -5.85 -40.45 -46.47
N VAL A 7 -5.86 -41.61 -45.82
CA VAL A 7 -6.32 -41.78 -44.43
C VAL A 7 -5.12 -42.22 -43.59
N SER A 8 -4.36 -41.26 -43.06
CA SER A 8 -3.38 -41.49 -41.98
C SER A 8 -3.35 -40.36 -40.95
N ILE A 9 -4.33 -39.45 -40.93
CA ILE A 9 -4.44 -38.38 -39.93
C ILE A 9 -5.90 -38.31 -39.43
N LEU A 10 -6.44 -39.45 -39.00
CA LEU A 10 -7.77 -39.49 -38.37
C LEU A 10 -7.80 -40.28 -37.05
N LEU A 11 -6.63 -40.50 -36.43
CA LEU A 11 -6.49 -41.20 -35.15
C LEU A 11 -5.45 -40.57 -34.21
N ALA A 12 -5.21 -39.26 -34.38
CA ALA A 12 -4.40 -38.44 -33.47
C ALA A 12 -5.11 -37.13 -33.05
N VAL A 13 -6.42 -37.03 -33.25
CA VAL A 13 -7.22 -35.81 -32.96
C VAL A 13 -8.30 -36.04 -31.88
N CYS A 14 -8.35 -37.22 -31.24
CA CYS A 14 -9.34 -37.51 -30.18
C CYS A 14 -8.72 -38.01 -28.85
N ALA A 15 -7.46 -37.70 -28.58
CA ALA A 15 -6.83 -37.92 -27.27
C ALA A 15 -6.34 -36.63 -26.60
N ILE A 16 -6.97 -35.48 -26.91
CA ILE A 16 -6.89 -34.27 -26.10
C ILE A 16 -8.29 -34.07 -25.48
N ALA A 17 -8.73 -35.04 -24.69
CA ALA A 17 -9.85 -34.88 -23.79
C ALA A 17 -9.35 -35.16 -22.38
N THR A 18 -9.58 -34.18 -21.51
CA THR A 18 -9.43 -34.20 -20.05
C THR A 18 -8.01 -34.31 -19.49
N LEU A 19 -7.19 -33.27 -19.71
CA LEU A 19 -6.31 -32.84 -18.62
C LEU A 19 -7.21 -32.14 -17.59
N PRO A 20 -7.31 -32.64 -16.35
CA PRO A 20 -8.19 -32.04 -15.37
C PRO A 20 -7.67 -30.63 -15.06
N SER A 21 -8.51 -29.62 -15.24
CA SER A 21 -8.22 -28.22 -14.94
C SER A 21 -8.19 -27.93 -13.42
N THR A 22 -7.92 -28.93 -12.58
CA THR A 22 -8.28 -28.93 -11.15
C THR A 22 -7.15 -28.59 -10.17
N THR A 23 -5.89 -28.50 -10.60
CA THR A 23 -4.78 -28.40 -9.63
C THR A 23 -4.66 -27.04 -8.95
N ALA A 24 -5.23 -25.98 -9.54
CA ALA A 24 -4.96 -24.63 -9.09
C ALA A 24 -6.12 -23.97 -8.32
N GLU A 25 -7.36 -24.45 -8.52
CA GLU A 25 -8.48 -24.21 -7.58
C GLU A 25 -8.19 -24.90 -6.24
N ALA A 26 -7.57 -26.08 -6.27
CA ALA A 26 -7.14 -26.86 -5.09
C ALA A 26 -6.08 -26.17 -4.20
N GLN A 27 -5.28 -25.25 -4.77
CA GLN A 27 -4.16 -24.62 -4.04
C GLN A 27 -4.67 -23.77 -2.87
N PHE A 28 -5.66 -22.92 -3.13
CA PHE A 28 -6.31 -22.05 -2.15
C PHE A 28 -7.67 -22.60 -1.67
N GLU A 29 -8.03 -23.81 -2.11
CA GLU A 29 -9.23 -24.51 -1.67
C GLU A 29 -9.22 -24.68 -0.15
N GLY A 30 -10.35 -24.39 0.47
CA GLY A 30 -10.49 -24.29 1.93
C GLY A 30 -10.12 -22.92 2.49
N MET A 31 -9.11 -22.21 1.96
CA MET A 31 -8.80 -20.85 2.42
C MET A 31 -9.82 -19.84 1.89
N LYS A 32 -10.23 -19.98 0.62
CA LYS A 32 -11.25 -19.12 0.00
C LYS A 32 -12.54 -19.00 0.82
N TYR A 33 -13.04 -20.13 1.34
CA TYR A 33 -14.29 -20.18 2.12
C TYR A 33 -14.15 -19.58 3.53
N ARG A 34 -12.93 -19.19 3.91
CA ARG A 34 -12.60 -18.64 5.22
C ARG A 34 -12.33 -17.15 5.21
N VAL A 35 -12.58 -16.49 4.09
CA VAL A 35 -12.52 -15.03 3.99
C VAL A 35 -13.89 -14.44 4.34
N PRO A 36 -13.98 -13.45 5.26
CA PRO A 36 -15.22 -12.75 5.56
C PRO A 36 -15.85 -12.10 4.31
N LYS A 37 -17.18 -12.06 4.23
CA LYS A 37 -17.92 -11.47 3.11
C LYS A 37 -17.68 -9.97 2.91
N ASP A 38 -17.29 -9.25 3.96
CA ASP A 38 -17.03 -7.81 3.92
C ASP A 38 -15.57 -7.48 3.58
N ALA A 39 -14.79 -8.47 3.14
CA ALA A 39 -13.47 -8.24 2.56
C ALA A 39 -13.60 -7.42 1.27
N ASN A 40 -12.72 -6.44 1.09
CA ASN A 40 -12.57 -5.67 -0.16
C ASN A 40 -11.14 -5.73 -0.71
N SER A 41 -10.25 -6.49 -0.07
CA SER A 41 -8.88 -6.69 -0.47
C SER A 41 -8.47 -8.14 -0.28
N ILE A 42 -7.79 -8.73 -1.27
CA ILE A 42 -7.10 -10.01 -1.12
C ILE A 42 -5.72 -9.99 -1.77
N VAL A 43 -4.80 -10.77 -1.20
CA VAL A 43 -3.51 -11.11 -1.79
C VAL A 43 -3.36 -12.62 -1.76
N LEU A 44 -3.09 -13.22 -2.91
CA LEU A 44 -2.91 -14.65 -3.11
C LEU A 44 -1.47 -14.90 -3.53
N ILE A 45 -0.78 -15.74 -2.77
CA ILE A 45 0.63 -16.07 -3.01
C ILE A 45 0.76 -17.59 -3.10
N ASN A 46 1.06 -18.07 -4.29
CA ASN A 46 1.46 -19.45 -4.50
C ASN A 46 2.95 -19.58 -4.16
N ALA A 47 3.25 -19.82 -2.88
CA ALA A 47 4.62 -19.91 -2.38
C ALA A 47 5.39 -21.04 -3.06
N GLU A 48 4.75 -22.20 -3.29
CA GLU A 48 5.40 -23.33 -3.97
C GLU A 48 5.87 -22.95 -5.38
N LYS A 49 5.01 -22.28 -6.17
CA LYS A 49 5.37 -21.82 -7.51
C LYS A 49 6.39 -20.68 -7.49
N LEU A 50 6.28 -19.77 -6.52
CA LEU A 50 7.20 -18.63 -6.37
C LEU A 50 8.63 -19.12 -6.07
N PHE A 51 8.79 -19.94 -5.04
CA PHE A 51 10.10 -20.43 -4.60
C PHE A 51 10.63 -21.57 -5.48
N GLY A 52 9.78 -22.28 -6.22
CA GLY A 52 10.19 -23.25 -7.24
C GLY A 52 10.54 -22.64 -8.60
N SER A 53 10.51 -21.31 -8.75
CA SER A 53 10.77 -20.65 -10.03
C SER A 53 12.26 -20.66 -10.44
N PRO A 54 12.59 -20.55 -11.74
CA PRO A 54 13.98 -20.47 -12.20
C PRO A 54 14.76 -19.29 -11.58
N VAL A 55 14.11 -18.13 -11.42
CA VAL A 55 14.70 -16.96 -10.75
C VAL A 55 14.98 -17.26 -9.28
N ALA A 56 14.04 -17.91 -8.58
CA ALA A 56 14.22 -18.26 -7.17
C ALA A 56 15.42 -19.20 -6.95
N ASN A 57 15.62 -20.16 -7.85
CA ASN A 57 16.79 -21.05 -7.83
C ASN A 57 18.09 -20.29 -8.09
N ARG A 58 18.12 -19.46 -9.14
CA ARG A 58 19.29 -18.63 -9.50
C ARG A 58 19.70 -17.71 -8.35
N GLU A 59 18.72 -17.15 -7.64
CA GLU A 59 18.94 -16.19 -6.56
C GLU A 59 18.89 -16.82 -5.15
N ARG A 60 18.83 -18.15 -5.06
CA ARG A 60 18.84 -18.92 -3.80
C ARG A 60 17.76 -18.48 -2.79
N TRP A 61 16.58 -18.12 -3.27
CA TRP A 61 15.51 -17.59 -2.41
C TRP A 61 15.05 -18.59 -1.34
N GLU A 62 15.07 -19.89 -1.63
CA GLU A 62 14.67 -20.90 -0.65
C GLU A 62 15.64 -21.01 0.55
N VAL A 63 16.95 -20.97 0.27
CA VAL A 63 17.99 -20.95 1.31
C VAL A 63 17.83 -19.72 2.20
N ARG A 64 17.61 -18.56 1.56
CA ARG A 64 17.42 -17.28 2.25
C ARG A 64 16.14 -17.25 3.08
N ARG A 65 15.03 -17.76 2.54
CA ARG A 65 13.76 -17.92 3.29
C ARG A 65 13.98 -18.82 4.51
N LYS A 66 14.73 -19.91 4.37
CA LYS A 66 15.03 -20.80 5.50
C LYS A 66 15.86 -20.09 6.56
N ALA A 67 16.95 -19.41 6.20
CA ALA A 67 17.75 -18.65 7.16
C ALA A 67 16.91 -17.57 7.86
N ALA A 68 16.15 -16.79 7.08
CA ALA A 68 15.21 -15.76 7.53
C ALA A 68 14.20 -16.30 8.56
N PHE A 69 13.60 -17.43 8.25
CA PHE A 69 12.66 -18.10 9.14
C PHE A 69 13.38 -18.65 10.36
N ASP A 70 14.51 -19.32 10.23
CA ASP A 70 15.21 -19.95 11.36
C ASP A 70 15.63 -18.92 12.41
N ALA A 71 16.11 -17.73 12.03
CA ALA A 71 16.42 -16.68 13.00
C ALA A 71 15.22 -15.83 13.46
N GLY A 72 14.01 -16.11 12.94
CA GLY A 72 12.77 -15.50 13.42
C GLY A 72 12.44 -14.13 12.85
N ILE A 73 13.13 -13.74 11.76
CA ILE A 73 12.93 -12.46 11.09
C ILE A 73 11.79 -12.55 10.06
N SER A 74 11.59 -13.72 9.44
CA SER A 74 10.42 -13.99 8.61
C SER A 74 9.42 -14.89 9.33
N ALA A 75 8.14 -14.57 9.19
CA ALA A 75 7.04 -15.43 9.62
C ALA A 75 6.68 -16.51 8.58
N LEU A 76 7.32 -16.51 7.40
CA LEU A 76 7.03 -17.45 6.31
C LEU A 76 7.95 -18.68 6.39
N PRO A 77 7.46 -19.84 6.85
CA PRO A 77 8.25 -21.05 6.96
C PRO A 77 8.60 -21.65 5.58
N PRO A 78 9.71 -22.42 5.48
CA PRO A 78 10.11 -23.06 4.23
C PRO A 78 9.08 -24.04 3.64
N ASP A 79 8.24 -24.65 4.49
CA ASP A 79 7.21 -25.59 4.07
C ASP A 79 5.84 -24.94 3.76
N ALA A 80 5.79 -23.60 3.70
CA ALA A 80 4.61 -22.89 3.21
C ALA A 80 4.41 -23.15 1.71
N THR A 81 3.19 -23.60 1.37
CA THR A 81 2.77 -23.92 -0.01
C THR A 81 1.90 -22.82 -0.60
N ALA A 82 1.09 -22.15 0.23
CA ALA A 82 0.25 -21.05 -0.18
C ALA A 82 0.00 -20.08 0.98
N VAL A 83 -0.09 -18.79 0.65
CA VAL A 83 -0.45 -17.72 1.59
C VAL A 83 -1.58 -16.90 0.99
N LEU A 84 -2.60 -16.64 1.80
CA LEU A 84 -3.70 -15.74 1.49
C LEU A 84 -3.70 -14.63 2.53
N LEU A 85 -3.69 -13.37 2.09
CA LEU A 85 -4.01 -12.23 2.92
C LEU A 85 -5.36 -11.67 2.49
N ALA A 86 -6.18 -11.24 3.42
CA ALA A 86 -7.43 -10.58 3.14
C ALA A 86 -7.67 -9.46 4.16
N GLY A 87 -8.41 -8.44 3.75
CA GLY A 87 -8.69 -7.32 4.63
C GLY A 87 -9.95 -6.57 4.22
N ARG A 88 -10.41 -5.76 5.17
CA ARG A 88 -11.34 -4.67 4.92
C ARG A 88 -10.61 -3.36 5.12
N LEU A 89 -10.40 -2.68 4.00
CA LEU A 89 -9.82 -1.35 3.94
C LEU A 89 -10.94 -0.32 3.92
N ASP A 90 -10.88 0.64 4.82
CA ASP A 90 -11.66 1.86 4.67
C ASP A 90 -10.97 2.74 3.62
N HIS A 91 -11.53 2.77 2.41
CA HIS A 91 -10.95 3.54 1.32
C HIS A 91 -11.15 5.06 1.46
N GLU A 92 -12.14 5.49 2.24
CA GLU A 92 -12.40 6.92 2.48
C GLU A 92 -11.34 7.51 3.41
N PHE A 93 -11.02 6.77 4.48
CA PHE A 93 -10.05 7.22 5.49
C PHE A 93 -8.64 6.63 5.32
N GLY A 94 -8.48 5.65 4.42
CA GLY A 94 -7.21 4.98 4.14
C GLY A 94 -6.74 4.08 5.28
N GLU A 95 -7.66 3.61 6.13
CA GLU A 95 -7.38 2.80 7.31
C GLU A 95 -7.73 1.33 7.09
N THR A 96 -6.94 0.42 7.66
CA THR A 96 -7.33 -0.99 7.75
C THR A 96 -8.30 -1.17 8.91
N VAL A 97 -9.51 -1.65 8.64
CA VAL A 97 -10.50 -2.02 9.67
C VAL A 97 -10.12 -3.36 10.31
N TRP A 98 -9.80 -4.33 9.46
CA TRP A 98 -9.24 -5.62 9.88
C TRP A 98 -8.42 -6.23 8.75
N GLU A 99 -7.45 -7.04 9.15
CA GLU A 99 -6.57 -7.83 8.28
C GLU A 99 -6.49 -9.26 8.81
N MET A 100 -6.43 -10.21 7.89
CA MET A 100 -6.19 -11.61 8.21
C MET A 100 -5.20 -12.21 7.23
N ALA A 101 -4.44 -13.20 7.71
CA ALA A 101 -3.64 -14.06 6.85
C ALA A 101 -4.02 -15.52 7.08
N MET A 102 -3.87 -16.34 6.05
CA MET A 102 -3.96 -17.78 6.13
C MET A 102 -2.78 -18.39 5.39
N MET A 103 -2.21 -19.43 5.98
CA MET A 103 -1.03 -20.08 5.46
C MET A 103 -1.22 -21.59 5.48
N LYS A 104 -1.17 -22.17 4.28
CA LYS A 104 -1.23 -23.62 4.07
C LYS A 104 0.19 -24.19 4.07
N LEU A 105 0.40 -25.20 4.88
CA LEU A 105 1.70 -25.82 5.11
C LEU A 105 1.72 -27.25 4.55
N ARG A 106 2.90 -27.73 4.18
CA ARG A 106 3.07 -29.13 3.77
C ARG A 106 2.97 -30.08 4.95
N SER A 107 3.42 -29.65 6.13
CA SER A 107 3.43 -30.45 7.35
C SER A 107 2.42 -29.91 8.37
N ASP A 108 1.95 -30.80 9.23
CA ASP A 108 1.16 -30.39 10.39
C ASP A 108 1.98 -29.49 11.32
N ARG A 109 1.32 -28.49 11.93
CA ARG A 109 1.91 -27.58 12.90
C ARG A 109 1.04 -27.48 14.13
N ASN A 110 1.65 -27.02 15.21
CA ASN A 110 0.96 -26.58 16.41
C ASN A 110 1.29 -25.11 16.64
N VAL A 111 0.27 -24.29 16.90
CA VAL A 111 0.44 -22.86 17.15
C VAL A 111 1.20 -22.55 18.44
N ALA A 112 1.39 -23.52 19.35
CA ALA A 112 2.25 -23.39 20.52
C ALA A 112 3.69 -22.99 20.15
N ALA A 113 4.20 -23.41 19.00
CA ALA A 113 5.50 -22.99 18.49
C ALA A 113 5.53 -21.48 18.21
N ALA A 114 4.41 -20.87 17.80
CA ALA A 114 4.32 -19.42 17.62
C ALA A 114 4.35 -18.67 18.95
N ALA A 115 3.72 -19.21 20.01
CA ALA A 115 3.80 -18.62 21.35
C ALA A 115 5.22 -18.60 21.89
N GLN A 116 5.92 -19.74 21.81
CA GLN A 116 7.32 -19.87 22.21
C GLN A 116 8.23 -18.94 21.39
N ARG A 117 8.00 -18.89 20.08
CA ARG A 117 8.82 -18.14 19.16
C ARG A 117 8.63 -16.63 19.30
N TYR A 118 7.40 -16.14 19.39
CA TYR A 118 7.10 -14.71 19.29
C TYR A 118 6.62 -14.07 20.61
N GLY A 119 6.78 -14.77 21.74
CA GLY A 119 6.43 -14.23 23.07
C GLY A 119 4.93 -14.10 23.32
N GLY A 120 4.13 -15.03 22.79
CA GLY A 120 2.67 -15.00 22.87
C GLY A 120 2.07 -15.80 24.04
N THR A 121 0.81 -15.51 24.36
CA THR A 121 0.03 -16.28 25.35
C THR A 121 -0.93 -17.23 24.65
N MET A 122 -0.97 -18.48 25.10
CA MET A 122 -1.93 -19.47 24.59
C MET A 122 -3.37 -19.08 24.98
N ASP A 123 -4.31 -19.26 24.06
CA ASP A 123 -5.75 -19.05 24.22
C ASP A 123 -6.51 -20.19 23.53
N THR A 124 -7.81 -20.27 23.77
CA THR A 124 -8.74 -21.10 23.00
C THR A 124 -9.89 -20.23 22.53
N VAL A 125 -10.04 -20.10 21.20
CA VAL A 125 -11.07 -19.26 20.58
C VAL A 125 -11.95 -20.13 19.69
N ALA A 126 -13.26 -20.11 19.94
CA ALA A 126 -14.24 -20.95 19.24
C ALA A 126 -13.84 -22.46 19.18
N GLY A 127 -13.25 -22.99 20.25
CA GLY A 127 -12.83 -24.39 20.33
C GLY A 127 -11.51 -24.72 19.62
N ARG A 128 -10.79 -23.72 19.10
CA ARG A 128 -9.50 -23.87 18.42
C ARG A 128 -8.36 -23.33 19.27
N SER A 129 -7.21 -24.00 19.21
CA SER A 129 -5.96 -23.49 19.78
C SER A 129 -5.59 -22.16 19.11
N ALA A 130 -5.29 -21.16 19.92
CA ALA A 130 -4.89 -19.85 19.46
C ALA A 130 -3.74 -19.30 20.31
N VAL A 131 -3.06 -18.29 19.79
CA VAL A 131 -2.02 -17.54 20.48
C VAL A 131 -2.32 -16.07 20.31
N ARG A 132 -2.37 -15.32 21.41
CA ARG A 132 -2.37 -13.86 21.38
C ARG A 132 -0.92 -13.38 21.42
N LEU A 133 -0.49 -12.73 20.35
CA LEU A 133 0.85 -12.16 20.23
C LEU A 133 0.89 -10.72 20.80
N PRO A 134 2.08 -10.22 21.18
CA PRO A 134 2.24 -8.86 21.69
C PRO A 134 1.95 -7.76 20.65
N ASN A 135 2.06 -8.05 19.35
CA ASN A 135 1.91 -7.11 18.24
C ASN A 135 0.46 -6.95 17.75
N ASP A 136 -0.51 -7.00 18.68
CA ASP A 136 -1.95 -6.90 18.38
C ASP A 136 -2.44 -7.89 17.29
N GLN A 137 -1.91 -9.11 17.32
CA GLN A 137 -2.30 -10.19 16.42
C GLN A 137 -2.73 -11.45 17.18
N TYR A 138 -3.78 -12.10 16.69
CA TYR A 138 -4.07 -13.50 17.02
C TYR A 138 -3.49 -14.42 15.96
N VAL A 139 -2.92 -15.56 16.38
CA VAL A 139 -2.56 -16.69 15.51
C VAL A 139 -3.43 -17.88 15.91
N ILE A 140 -4.13 -18.50 14.96
CA ILE A 140 -5.15 -19.52 15.20
C ILE A 140 -4.82 -20.78 14.41
N GLN A 141 -4.93 -21.93 15.05
CA GLN A 141 -4.88 -23.21 14.37
C GLN A 141 -6.26 -23.52 13.76
N ILE A 142 -6.40 -23.35 12.45
CA ILE A 142 -7.66 -23.60 11.75
C ILE A 142 -7.79 -25.10 11.47
N MET A 143 -6.72 -25.72 10.98
CA MET A 143 -6.57 -27.16 10.78
C MET A 143 -5.14 -27.58 11.15
N SER A 144 -4.81 -28.86 11.08
CA SER A 144 -3.46 -29.35 11.40
C SER A 144 -2.38 -28.70 10.54
N ASN A 145 -2.65 -28.45 9.26
CA ASN A 145 -1.73 -27.83 8.28
C ASN A 145 -2.19 -26.45 7.76
N LEU A 146 -3.17 -25.82 8.43
CA LEU A 146 -3.66 -24.49 8.08
C LEU A 146 -3.67 -23.59 9.32
N ILE A 147 -2.82 -22.56 9.28
CA ILE A 147 -2.75 -21.53 10.32
C ILE A 147 -3.38 -20.26 9.77
N GLY A 148 -4.15 -19.58 10.61
CA GLY A 148 -4.64 -18.23 10.34
C GLY A 148 -4.03 -17.22 11.30
N SER A 149 -4.01 -15.95 10.89
CA SER A 149 -3.82 -14.83 11.79
C SER A 149 -4.87 -13.75 11.56
N TYR A 150 -5.11 -12.92 12.57
CA TYR A 150 -6.10 -11.86 12.52
C TYR A 150 -5.62 -10.65 13.33
N THR A 151 -5.78 -9.47 12.76
CA THR A 151 -5.40 -8.16 13.32
C THR A 151 -6.56 -7.18 13.09
N PRO A 152 -6.97 -6.39 14.09
CA PRO A 152 -6.44 -6.30 15.46
C PRO A 152 -6.71 -7.58 16.28
N ALA A 153 -6.03 -7.78 17.41
CA ALA A 153 -6.21 -8.95 18.28
C ALA A 153 -7.51 -8.87 19.10
N ASN A 154 -8.63 -8.62 18.44
CA ASN A 154 -9.96 -8.59 19.02
C ASN A 154 -10.52 -10.01 19.07
N ARG A 155 -10.57 -10.59 20.28
CA ARG A 155 -11.06 -11.96 20.51
C ARG A 155 -12.50 -12.19 20.04
N GLN A 156 -13.37 -11.18 20.12
CA GLN A 156 -14.76 -11.27 19.68
C GLN A 156 -14.84 -11.35 18.15
N ASP A 157 -14.05 -10.54 17.44
CA ASP A 157 -14.02 -10.55 15.97
C ASP A 157 -13.41 -11.83 15.43
N VAL A 158 -12.34 -12.34 16.04
CA VAL A 158 -11.80 -13.67 15.73
C VAL A 158 -12.85 -14.75 15.96
N THR A 159 -13.61 -14.69 17.06
CA THR A 159 -14.70 -15.64 17.32
C THR A 159 -15.78 -15.57 16.23
N ARG A 160 -16.14 -14.36 15.79
CA ARG A 160 -17.13 -14.16 14.71
C ARG A 160 -16.63 -14.70 13.39
N TRP A 161 -15.39 -14.40 13.01
CA TRP A 161 -14.75 -14.89 11.80
C TRP A 161 -14.73 -16.43 11.77
N LEU A 162 -14.26 -17.06 12.84
CA LEU A 162 -14.20 -18.52 12.92
C LEU A 162 -15.58 -19.17 12.82
N LYS A 163 -16.62 -18.55 13.40
CA LYS A 163 -18.00 -19.06 13.31
C LYS A 163 -18.64 -18.82 11.95
N SER A 164 -18.36 -17.69 11.30
CA SER A 164 -18.95 -17.33 10.00
C SER A 164 -18.35 -18.10 8.83
N THR A 165 -17.24 -18.79 9.05
CA THR A 165 -16.47 -19.48 8.03
C THR A 165 -16.34 -21.00 8.25
N ASP A 166 -16.93 -21.51 9.34
CA ASP A 166 -17.02 -22.95 9.54
C ASP A 166 -17.94 -23.60 8.51
N VAL A 167 -17.43 -24.65 7.87
CA VAL A 167 -17.86 -25.14 6.55
C VAL A 167 -19.33 -25.58 6.60
N GLY A 168 -20.18 -24.87 5.86
CA GLY A 168 -21.64 -25.09 5.79
C GLY A 168 -22.42 -23.85 5.33
N SER A 169 -21.86 -22.66 5.55
CA SER A 169 -22.37 -21.39 5.04
C SER A 169 -21.21 -20.58 4.46
N ALA A 170 -20.72 -20.96 3.27
CA ALA A 170 -19.66 -20.19 2.61
C ALA A 170 -20.15 -18.74 2.41
N ALA A 171 -19.47 -17.80 3.05
CA ALA A 171 -19.66 -16.38 2.83
C ALA A 171 -19.36 -16.09 1.34
N LYS A 172 -20.36 -15.67 0.56
CA LYS A 172 -20.14 -15.30 -0.83
C LYS A 172 -19.26 -14.05 -0.86
N LEU A 173 -18.04 -14.19 -1.37
CA LEU A 173 -17.15 -13.05 -1.60
C LEU A 173 -17.72 -12.15 -2.69
N PRO A 174 -17.35 -10.86 -2.71
CA PRO A 174 -17.62 -10.00 -3.85
C PRO A 174 -17.12 -10.65 -5.15
N ASP A 175 -17.92 -10.55 -6.21
CA ASP A 175 -17.64 -11.22 -7.49
C ASP A 175 -16.28 -10.78 -8.09
N TYR A 176 -15.79 -9.58 -7.74
CA TYR A 176 -14.45 -9.12 -8.13
C TYR A 176 -13.34 -9.94 -7.47
N LEU A 177 -13.38 -10.10 -6.15
CA LEU A 177 -12.39 -10.87 -5.39
C LEU A 177 -12.44 -12.37 -5.72
N GLU A 178 -13.64 -12.89 -5.99
CA GLU A 178 -13.84 -14.27 -6.46
C GLU A 178 -13.05 -14.57 -7.73
N ARG A 179 -13.04 -13.62 -8.70
CA ARG A 179 -12.29 -13.76 -9.97
C ARG A 179 -10.78 -13.81 -9.77
N ALA A 180 -10.25 -13.18 -8.72
CA ALA A 180 -8.81 -13.17 -8.47
C ALA A 180 -8.25 -14.55 -8.13
N PHE A 181 -9.02 -15.42 -7.48
CA PHE A 181 -8.68 -16.84 -7.32
C PHE A 181 -8.53 -17.54 -8.68
N GLY A 182 -9.36 -17.18 -9.65
CA GLY A 182 -9.26 -17.67 -11.02
C GLY A 182 -7.96 -17.26 -11.72
N TYR A 183 -7.44 -16.05 -11.47
CA TYR A 183 -6.16 -15.61 -12.02
C TYR A 183 -4.98 -16.37 -11.42
N ALA A 184 -4.95 -16.53 -10.09
CA ALA A 184 -3.93 -17.32 -9.41
C ALA A 184 -3.94 -18.78 -9.91
N ALA A 185 -5.14 -19.33 -10.16
CA ALA A 185 -5.32 -20.69 -10.59
C ALA A 185 -4.95 -20.93 -12.08
N LYS A 186 -5.59 -20.19 -13.00
CA LYS A 186 -5.56 -20.50 -14.44
C LYS A 186 -4.35 -19.92 -15.16
N VAL A 187 -3.92 -18.72 -14.76
CA VAL A 187 -2.76 -18.05 -15.36
C VAL A 187 -1.47 -18.52 -14.69
N GLY A 188 -1.59 -19.10 -13.48
CA GLY A 188 -0.46 -19.57 -12.69
C GLY A 188 0.45 -18.42 -12.27
N THR A 189 -0.12 -17.23 -12.06
CA THR A 189 0.59 -16.04 -11.57
C THR A 189 0.89 -16.25 -10.09
N PRO A 190 2.17 -16.38 -9.66
CA PRO A 190 2.48 -16.70 -8.27
C PRO A 190 1.99 -15.67 -7.25
N ILE A 191 1.82 -14.40 -7.64
CA ILE A 191 1.29 -13.35 -6.75
C ILE A 191 0.16 -12.62 -7.46
N VAL A 192 -1.02 -12.60 -6.83
CA VAL A 192 -2.18 -11.83 -7.27
C VAL A 192 -2.68 -10.98 -6.10
N MET A 193 -2.73 -9.68 -6.28
CA MET A 193 -3.36 -8.74 -5.36
C MET A 193 -4.59 -8.16 -6.04
N ALA A 194 -5.74 -8.18 -5.38
CA ALA A 194 -6.98 -7.64 -5.91
C ALA A 194 -7.67 -6.77 -4.87
N LEU A 195 -8.15 -5.62 -5.34
CA LEU A 195 -8.93 -4.64 -4.59
C LEU A 195 -10.29 -4.51 -5.27
N ASP A 196 -11.36 -4.70 -4.50
CA ASP A 196 -12.71 -4.32 -4.88
C ASP A 196 -12.87 -2.82 -4.61
N VAL A 197 -13.11 -2.05 -5.68
CA VAL A 197 -13.30 -0.59 -5.57
C VAL A 197 -14.71 -0.16 -5.99
N GLU A 198 -15.63 -1.10 -6.13
CA GLU A 198 -17.00 -0.80 -6.50
C GLU A 198 -17.66 0.12 -5.46
N GLY A 199 -18.20 1.25 -5.94
CA GLY A 199 -18.86 2.24 -5.09
C GLY A 199 -17.92 3.12 -4.24
N VAL A 200 -16.60 2.97 -4.37
CA VAL A 200 -15.62 3.78 -3.62
C VAL A 200 -15.50 5.20 -4.18
N ILE A 201 -15.60 5.36 -5.49
CA ILE A 201 -15.29 6.63 -6.17
C ILE A 201 -16.56 7.47 -6.31
N SER A 202 -16.56 8.65 -5.67
CA SER A 202 -17.58 9.67 -5.90
C SER A 202 -17.24 10.50 -7.13
N GLY A 203 -18.08 10.48 -8.17
CA GLY A 203 -17.87 11.30 -9.35
C GLY A 203 -17.94 12.79 -9.06
N ALA A 204 -18.74 13.23 -8.08
CA ALA A 204 -18.76 14.62 -7.64
C ALA A 204 -17.41 15.05 -7.05
N ALA A 205 -16.83 14.24 -6.17
CA ALA A 205 -15.50 14.52 -5.61
C ALA A 205 -14.42 14.48 -6.70
N LEU A 206 -14.49 13.51 -7.63
CA LEU A 206 -13.54 13.43 -8.73
C LEU A 206 -13.59 14.66 -9.64
N LYS A 207 -14.79 15.18 -9.96
CA LYS A 207 -14.93 16.41 -10.75
C LYS A 207 -14.30 17.62 -10.03
N GLN A 208 -14.47 17.72 -8.72
CA GLN A 208 -13.85 18.80 -7.93
C GLN A 208 -12.32 18.70 -7.90
N GLN A 209 -11.77 17.49 -8.01
CA GLN A 209 -10.34 17.22 -8.02
C GLN A 209 -9.75 17.12 -9.43
N PHE A 210 -10.57 17.22 -10.48
CA PHE A 210 -10.15 16.95 -11.87
C PHE A 210 -8.93 17.78 -12.28
N ASP A 211 -8.95 19.08 -11.98
CA ASP A 211 -7.87 20.01 -12.33
C ASP A 211 -6.57 19.80 -11.54
N GLN A 212 -6.59 18.94 -10.51
CA GLN A 212 -5.41 18.56 -9.73
C GLN A 212 -4.58 17.48 -10.43
N PHE A 213 -5.15 16.77 -11.41
CA PHE A 213 -4.44 15.75 -12.17
C PHE A 213 -3.73 16.37 -13.37
N GLU A 214 -2.40 16.42 -13.32
CA GLU A 214 -1.56 16.91 -14.40
C GLU A 214 -1.73 16.05 -15.67
N SER A 215 -1.93 14.74 -15.52
CA SER A 215 -2.16 13.82 -16.65
C SER A 215 -3.43 14.12 -17.45
N LEU A 216 -4.39 14.85 -16.86
CA LEU A 216 -5.65 15.21 -17.49
C LEU A 216 -5.63 16.60 -18.13
N LYS A 217 -4.69 17.47 -17.76
CA LYS A 217 -4.60 18.83 -18.32
C LYS A 217 -4.28 18.80 -19.80
N GLY A 218 -5.09 19.50 -20.60
CA GLY A 218 -4.93 19.55 -22.06
C GLY A 218 -5.19 18.22 -22.78
N SER A 219 -5.68 17.19 -22.08
CA SER A 219 -5.92 15.86 -22.66
C SER A 219 -7.15 15.76 -23.56
N GLY A 220 -8.08 16.72 -23.42
CA GLY A 220 -9.40 16.67 -24.06
C GLY A 220 -10.38 15.69 -23.39
N VAL A 221 -10.01 15.04 -22.28
CA VAL A 221 -10.93 14.21 -21.50
C VAL A 221 -11.92 15.10 -20.74
N SER A 222 -13.21 14.79 -20.84
CA SER A 222 -14.25 15.51 -20.09
C SER A 222 -14.27 15.06 -18.61
N PRO A 223 -14.38 15.98 -17.64
CA PRO A 223 -14.59 15.66 -16.24
C PRO A 223 -15.80 14.77 -16.00
N ASP A 224 -16.90 14.97 -16.75
CA ASP A 224 -18.11 14.17 -16.64
C ASP A 224 -17.90 12.74 -17.15
N ALA A 225 -17.18 12.58 -18.26
CA ALA A 225 -16.89 11.28 -18.84
C ALA A 225 -15.97 10.46 -17.92
N LEU A 226 -14.93 11.09 -17.36
CA LEU A 226 -14.05 10.43 -16.41
C LEU A 226 -14.79 10.06 -15.13
N ALA A 227 -15.58 10.97 -14.56
CA ALA A 227 -16.39 10.71 -13.38
C ALA A 227 -17.31 9.51 -13.58
N LYS A 228 -18.06 9.46 -14.69
CA LYS A 228 -18.95 8.34 -15.00
C LYS A 228 -18.20 7.01 -15.11
N LEU A 229 -17.05 7.00 -15.79
CA LEU A 229 -16.23 5.80 -15.92
C LEU A 229 -15.72 5.33 -14.56
N MET A 230 -15.20 6.24 -13.73
CA MET A 230 -14.61 5.90 -12.44
C MET A 230 -15.66 5.52 -11.38
N GLU A 231 -16.87 6.12 -11.40
CA GLU A 231 -18.01 5.64 -10.61
C GLU A 231 -18.38 4.19 -10.97
N GLY A 232 -18.16 3.80 -12.23
CA GLY A 232 -18.31 2.45 -12.74
C GLY A 232 -17.11 1.52 -12.49
N ALA A 233 -16.06 1.95 -11.78
CA ALA A 233 -14.92 1.10 -11.49
C ALA A 233 -15.34 -0.11 -10.64
N LYS A 234 -14.88 -1.31 -11.03
CA LYS A 234 -15.19 -2.57 -10.36
C LYS A 234 -14.07 -3.05 -9.47
N GLY A 235 -12.83 -2.78 -9.85
CA GLY A 235 -11.69 -3.25 -9.09
C GLY A 235 -10.36 -3.05 -9.78
N VAL A 236 -9.29 -3.26 -9.02
CA VAL A 236 -7.91 -3.20 -9.47
C VAL A 236 -7.22 -4.51 -9.11
N THR A 237 -6.51 -5.12 -10.06
CA THR A 237 -5.71 -6.33 -9.84
C THR A 237 -4.26 -6.11 -10.25
N LEU A 238 -3.31 -6.41 -9.37
CA LEU A 238 -1.90 -6.54 -9.67
C LEU A 238 -1.54 -8.03 -9.74
N GLY A 239 -1.05 -8.48 -10.89
CA GLY A 239 -0.52 -9.83 -11.08
C GLY A 239 0.98 -9.82 -11.33
N ILE A 240 1.72 -10.72 -10.67
CA ILE A 240 3.17 -10.88 -10.89
C ILE A 240 3.48 -12.33 -11.20
N THR A 241 4.07 -12.52 -12.37
CA THR A 241 4.52 -13.82 -12.87
C THR A 241 6.04 -13.90 -12.77
N VAL A 242 6.55 -14.92 -12.08
CA VAL A 242 7.99 -15.16 -11.91
C VAL A 242 8.38 -16.40 -12.72
N GLN A 243 9.07 -16.19 -13.85
CA GLN A 243 9.58 -17.27 -14.72
C GLN A 243 11.06 -17.06 -15.03
N GLY A 244 11.46 -16.91 -16.30
CA GLY A 244 12.83 -16.50 -16.67
C GLY A 244 13.08 -15.02 -16.36
N ASP A 245 12.09 -14.19 -16.70
CA ASP A 245 11.96 -12.79 -16.26
C ASP A 245 10.75 -12.64 -15.33
N THR A 246 10.75 -11.58 -14.52
CA THR A 246 9.59 -11.17 -13.73
C THR A 246 8.71 -10.24 -14.56
N VAL A 247 7.43 -10.60 -14.71
CA VAL A 247 6.46 -9.80 -15.47
C VAL A 247 5.34 -9.36 -14.55
N GLY A 248 5.05 -8.06 -14.54
CA GLY A 248 3.94 -7.46 -13.80
C GLY A 248 2.82 -7.01 -14.74
N ALA A 249 1.59 -7.04 -14.22
CA ALA A 249 0.42 -6.48 -14.90
C ALA A 249 -0.54 -5.83 -13.90
N ILE A 250 -0.92 -4.58 -14.17
CA ILE A 250 -2.02 -3.88 -13.49
C ILE A 250 -3.24 -3.94 -14.39
N ARG A 251 -4.34 -4.45 -13.85
CA ARG A 251 -5.64 -4.54 -14.51
C ARG A 251 -6.62 -3.66 -13.75
N VAL A 252 -7.32 -2.78 -14.45
CA VAL A 252 -8.43 -2.00 -13.91
C VAL A 252 -9.68 -2.34 -14.72
N ASP A 253 -10.72 -2.78 -14.03
CA ASP A 253 -11.99 -3.17 -14.64
C ASP A 253 -13.07 -2.13 -14.34
N PHE A 254 -13.90 -1.87 -15.35
CA PHE A 254 -14.98 -0.88 -15.31
C PHE A 254 -16.32 -1.53 -15.71
N SER A 255 -17.42 -0.82 -15.45
CA SER A 255 -18.75 -1.20 -15.94
C SER A 255 -18.94 -0.88 -17.43
N GLU A 256 -18.20 0.09 -17.96
CA GLU A 256 -18.25 0.56 -19.34
C GLU A 256 -16.84 0.58 -19.97
N SER A 257 -16.76 0.72 -21.30
CA SER A 257 -15.46 0.72 -22.01
C SER A 257 -14.61 1.94 -21.64
N PRO A 258 -13.34 1.77 -21.21
CA PRO A 258 -12.43 2.86 -20.92
C PRO A 258 -11.66 3.36 -22.15
N GLU A 259 -12.15 3.13 -23.38
CA GLU A 259 -11.45 3.44 -24.64
C GLU A 259 -10.88 4.86 -24.72
N PHE A 260 -11.59 5.86 -24.18
CA PHE A 260 -11.11 7.24 -24.18
C PHE A 260 -9.84 7.45 -23.33
N LEU A 261 -9.53 6.52 -22.42
CA LEU A 261 -8.28 6.50 -21.65
C LEU A 261 -7.10 5.93 -22.44
N ALA A 262 -7.25 5.48 -23.69
CA ALA A 262 -6.17 4.85 -24.45
C ALA A 262 -4.87 5.67 -24.49
N LYS A 263 -4.99 7.00 -24.55
CA LYS A 263 -3.84 7.93 -24.63
C LYS A 263 -3.35 8.43 -23.27
N VAL A 264 -4.22 8.53 -22.27
CA VAL A 264 -3.91 9.16 -20.98
C VAL A 264 -3.88 8.21 -19.79
N GLY A 265 -4.52 7.06 -19.89
CA GLY A 265 -4.76 6.15 -18.76
C GLY A 265 -3.49 5.65 -18.10
N LYS A 266 -2.41 5.45 -18.87
CA LYS A 266 -1.10 5.11 -18.30
C LYS A 266 -0.56 6.22 -17.39
N ASN A 267 -0.55 7.46 -17.89
CA ASN A 267 -0.04 8.58 -17.13
C ASN A 267 -0.92 8.86 -15.89
N LEU A 268 -2.24 8.68 -16.03
CA LEU A 268 -3.17 8.78 -14.91
C LEU A 268 -2.89 7.71 -13.84
N ILE A 269 -2.69 6.45 -14.22
CA ILE A 269 -2.33 5.38 -13.26
C ILE A 269 -1.01 5.70 -12.56
N ILE A 270 0.01 6.14 -13.32
CA ILE A 270 1.30 6.53 -12.76
C ILE A 270 1.12 7.65 -11.73
N GLU A 271 0.40 8.72 -12.10
CA GLU A 271 0.13 9.85 -11.22
C GLU A 271 -0.63 9.43 -9.96
N VAL A 272 -1.65 8.57 -10.09
CA VAL A 272 -2.38 8.01 -8.94
C VAL A 272 -1.44 7.20 -8.05
N MET A 273 -0.61 6.32 -8.61
CA MET A 273 0.34 5.52 -7.82
C MET A 273 1.43 6.36 -7.15
N GLN A 274 1.86 7.45 -7.79
CA GLN A 274 2.76 8.44 -7.19
C GLN A 274 2.09 9.16 -6.01
N ASN A 275 0.86 9.65 -6.19
CA ASN A 275 0.08 10.30 -5.14
C ASN A 275 -0.17 9.36 -3.94
N GLN A 276 -0.30 8.05 -4.20
CA GLN A 276 -0.45 7.03 -3.17
C GLN A 276 0.88 6.52 -2.60
N GLY A 277 2.01 6.97 -3.14
CA GLY A 277 3.35 6.64 -2.66
C GLY A 277 3.78 5.20 -2.92
N VAL A 278 3.20 4.53 -3.92
CA VAL A 278 3.41 3.11 -4.27
C VAL A 278 3.98 2.92 -5.69
N MET A 279 4.44 4.00 -6.32
CA MET A 279 4.99 3.97 -7.67
C MET A 279 6.27 3.12 -7.75
N ILE A 280 6.34 2.29 -8.80
CA ILE A 280 7.50 1.50 -9.19
C ILE A 280 7.98 2.05 -10.53
N GLU A 281 9.25 2.47 -10.63
CA GLU A 281 9.76 3.21 -11.79
C GLU A 281 9.56 2.49 -13.12
N GLU A 282 9.68 1.16 -13.15
CA GLU A 282 9.51 0.33 -14.35
C GLU A 282 8.09 0.41 -14.94
N ILE A 283 7.08 0.82 -14.16
CA ILE A 283 5.72 1.03 -14.66
C ILE A 283 5.69 2.12 -15.74
N ARG A 284 6.66 3.05 -15.73
CA ARG A 284 6.85 4.05 -16.80
C ARG A 284 7.13 3.41 -18.15
N ASP A 285 7.65 2.19 -18.21
CA ASP A 285 7.95 1.46 -19.45
C ASP A 285 6.86 0.46 -19.84
N TRP A 286 5.88 0.24 -18.96
CA TRP A 286 4.81 -0.71 -19.22
C TRP A 286 3.90 -0.25 -20.35
N LYS A 287 3.36 -1.20 -21.10
CA LYS A 287 2.52 -0.95 -22.28
C LYS A 287 1.04 -1.02 -21.89
N PRO A 288 0.26 0.04 -22.18
CA PRO A 288 -1.17 0.01 -21.97
C PRO A 288 -1.86 -0.77 -23.09
N SER A 289 -2.98 -1.38 -22.76
CA SER A 289 -3.90 -2.03 -23.70
C SER A 289 -5.31 -1.97 -23.14
N ILE A 290 -6.31 -1.89 -24.01
CA ILE A 290 -7.72 -1.90 -23.63
C ILE A 290 -8.38 -3.09 -24.29
N SER A 291 -9.18 -3.83 -23.53
CA SER A 291 -9.94 -4.98 -24.02
C SER A 291 -11.30 -5.02 -23.34
N GLY A 292 -12.36 -4.73 -24.10
CA GLY A 292 -13.70 -4.56 -23.54
C GLY A 292 -13.71 -3.48 -22.45
N ASN A 293 -14.18 -3.83 -21.26
CA ASN A 293 -14.26 -2.91 -20.13
C ASN A 293 -13.02 -2.91 -19.23
N THR A 294 -11.87 -3.34 -19.76
CA THR A 294 -10.64 -3.47 -19.00
C THR A 294 -9.55 -2.56 -19.56
N PHE A 295 -8.91 -1.80 -18.68
CA PHE A 295 -7.62 -1.18 -18.93
C PHE A 295 -6.51 -2.06 -18.34
N LEU A 296 -5.51 -2.43 -19.14
CA LEU A 296 -4.41 -3.29 -18.74
C LEU A 296 -3.08 -2.59 -19.01
N LEU A 297 -2.24 -2.49 -17.99
CA LEU A 297 -0.87 -2.00 -18.08
C LEU A 297 0.09 -3.15 -17.75
N ARG A 298 0.97 -3.53 -18.68
CA ARG A 298 1.84 -4.72 -18.54
C ARG A 298 3.28 -4.44 -18.94
N GLY A 299 4.22 -5.01 -18.21
CA GLY A 299 5.64 -4.97 -18.57
C GLY A 299 6.51 -5.84 -17.68
N THR A 300 7.81 -5.78 -17.91
CA THR A 300 8.81 -6.47 -17.09
C THR A 300 9.10 -5.67 -15.83
N LEU A 301 9.45 -6.38 -14.75
CA LEU A 301 10.01 -5.80 -13.54
C LEU A 301 11.52 -6.04 -13.54
N SER A 302 12.31 -5.02 -13.20
CA SER A 302 13.73 -5.21 -12.95
C SER A 302 13.95 -6.08 -11.71
N THR A 303 15.20 -6.46 -11.44
CA THR A 303 15.56 -7.09 -10.16
C THR A 303 15.18 -6.21 -8.96
N ASN A 304 15.34 -4.89 -9.06
CA ASN A 304 14.98 -3.96 -7.98
C ASN A 304 13.46 -3.83 -7.83
N GLY A 305 12.72 -3.68 -8.94
CA GLY A 305 11.25 -3.68 -8.91
C GLY A 305 10.68 -4.99 -8.36
N THR A 306 11.25 -6.13 -8.78
CA THR A 306 10.91 -7.45 -8.25
C THR A 306 11.17 -7.52 -6.75
N ARG A 307 12.35 -7.08 -6.28
CA ARG A 307 12.69 -7.03 -4.85
C ARG A 307 11.75 -6.11 -4.07
N ARG A 308 11.33 -4.97 -4.62
CA ARG A 308 10.43 -4.04 -3.92
C ARG A 308 9.03 -4.61 -3.74
N VAL A 309 8.55 -5.41 -4.69
CA VAL A 309 7.29 -6.12 -4.51
C VAL A 309 7.44 -7.33 -3.60
N LEU A 310 8.54 -8.07 -3.74
CA LEU A 310 8.82 -9.28 -2.94
C LEU A 310 9.35 -8.99 -1.53
N SER A 311 9.80 -7.77 -1.22
CA SER A 311 10.27 -7.39 0.12
C SER A 311 9.15 -7.38 1.15
N VAL A 312 7.90 -7.37 0.69
CA VAL A 312 6.72 -7.67 1.51
C VAL A 312 6.74 -9.12 2.01
N LEU A 313 7.49 -10.01 1.34
CA LEU A 313 7.50 -11.46 1.54
C LEU A 313 8.85 -12.04 2.00
N ALA A 314 9.97 -11.35 1.79
CA ALA A 314 11.31 -11.88 2.04
C ALA A 314 12.35 -10.83 2.48
N LEU A 315 13.38 -11.33 3.17
CA LEU A 315 14.53 -10.60 3.69
C LEU A 315 15.53 -10.17 2.59
N PRO A 316 16.22 -9.02 2.71
CA PRO A 316 17.24 -8.59 1.76
C PRO A 316 18.42 -9.59 1.63
N PRO A 317 19.02 -9.74 0.42
CA PRO A 317 20.08 -10.72 0.13
C PRO A 317 21.29 -10.68 1.07
N ALA A 318 21.88 -9.50 1.28
CA ALA A 318 23.10 -9.34 2.07
C ALA A 318 22.90 -9.78 3.53
N LEU A 319 21.70 -9.52 4.06
CA LEU A 319 21.35 -9.91 5.41
C LEU A 319 21.07 -11.40 5.51
N ALA A 320 20.36 -11.98 4.54
CA ALA A 320 20.09 -13.42 4.52
C ALA A 320 21.37 -14.25 4.39
N ASP A 321 22.36 -13.76 3.64
CA ASP A 321 23.67 -14.41 3.51
C ASP A 321 24.44 -14.32 4.87
N ALA A 322 24.38 -13.18 5.57
CA ALA A 322 24.92 -13.04 6.93
C ALA A 322 24.22 -13.96 7.96
N MET A 323 22.92 -14.21 7.80
CA MET A 323 22.18 -15.18 8.64
C MET A 323 22.62 -16.62 8.40
N HIS A 324 22.86 -16.99 7.14
CA HIS A 324 23.34 -18.32 6.82
C HIS A 324 24.71 -18.57 7.45
N GLU A 325 25.62 -17.60 7.37
CA GLU A 325 26.92 -17.64 8.03
C GLU A 325 26.78 -17.73 9.56
N ALA A 326 25.87 -16.95 10.16
CA ALA A 326 25.59 -16.98 11.60
C ALA A 326 25.02 -18.31 12.12
N THR A 327 24.46 -19.16 11.24
CA THR A 327 23.96 -20.50 11.59
C THR A 327 24.97 -21.63 11.33
N SER A 328 26.21 -21.30 10.96
CA SER A 328 27.27 -22.29 10.66
C SER A 328 27.89 -22.90 11.93
N PRO A 329 28.40 -24.15 11.87
CA PRO A 329 29.02 -24.80 13.04
C PRO A 329 30.18 -23.97 13.60
N GLY A 330 30.09 -23.58 14.88
CA GLY A 330 31.12 -22.81 15.58
C GLY A 330 30.80 -21.32 15.81
N SER A 331 29.65 -20.82 15.34
CA SER A 331 29.14 -19.49 15.70
C SER A 331 28.45 -19.49 17.07
N ASP A 332 28.34 -18.31 17.72
CA ASP A 332 27.35 -18.06 18.78
C ASP A 332 26.00 -17.78 18.08
N PRO A 333 25.10 -18.77 17.99
CA PRO A 333 23.90 -18.65 17.16
C PRO A 333 22.90 -17.67 17.76
N GLU A 334 22.87 -17.53 19.09
CA GLU A 334 21.93 -16.69 19.81
C GLU A 334 22.37 -15.21 19.78
N GLY A 335 23.65 -14.94 20.07
CA GLY A 335 24.23 -13.60 19.94
C GLY A 335 24.23 -13.09 18.49
N SER A 336 24.49 -13.98 17.53
CA SER A 336 24.46 -13.63 16.10
C SER A 336 23.04 -13.40 15.59
N ALA A 337 22.07 -14.22 16.02
CA ALA A 337 20.66 -13.99 15.69
C ALA A 337 20.17 -12.66 16.27
N LYS A 338 20.53 -12.35 17.52
CA LYS A 338 20.15 -11.08 18.15
C LYS A 338 20.73 -9.87 17.41
N ARG A 339 22.02 -9.92 17.08
CA ARG A 339 22.68 -8.87 16.28
C ARG A 339 22.03 -8.68 14.92
N ILE A 340 21.77 -9.76 14.19
CA ILE A 340 21.24 -9.68 12.82
C ILE A 340 19.78 -9.22 12.79
N ALA A 341 18.94 -9.73 13.70
CA ALA A 341 17.58 -9.24 13.86
C ALA A 341 17.56 -7.75 14.22
N SER A 342 18.47 -7.32 15.09
CA SER A 342 18.68 -5.90 15.44
C SER A 342 19.10 -5.05 14.25
N GLN A 343 20.08 -5.50 13.45
CA GLN A 343 20.51 -4.82 12.22
C GLN A 343 19.35 -4.68 11.23
N GLN A 344 18.57 -5.75 11.04
CA GLN A 344 17.41 -5.70 10.15
C GLN A 344 16.35 -4.74 10.65
N TYR A 345 16.06 -4.77 11.95
CA TYR A 345 15.06 -3.91 12.56
C TYR A 345 15.44 -2.43 12.36
N PHE A 346 16.69 -2.09 12.68
CA PHE A 346 17.24 -0.76 12.43
C PHE A 346 17.18 -0.37 10.95
N GLN A 347 17.68 -1.23 10.06
CA GLN A 347 17.70 -0.98 8.61
C GLN A 347 16.29 -0.83 8.03
N SER A 348 15.32 -1.58 8.54
CA SER A 348 13.91 -1.49 8.10
C SER A 348 13.30 -0.15 8.50
N ILE A 349 13.59 0.34 9.71
CA ILE A 349 13.17 1.67 10.16
C ILE A 349 13.85 2.76 9.33
N THR A 350 15.18 2.74 9.21
CA THR A 350 15.91 3.79 8.46
C THR A 350 15.53 3.82 6.99
N THR A 351 15.29 2.67 6.36
CA THR A 351 14.77 2.62 4.99
C THR A 351 13.39 3.28 4.87
N LEU A 352 12.49 3.07 5.85
CA LEU A 352 11.20 3.77 5.86
C LEU A 352 11.37 5.28 6.07
N LEU A 353 12.29 5.69 6.95
CA LEU A 353 12.58 7.09 7.19
C LEU A 353 13.20 7.77 5.96
N ASP A 354 14.17 7.14 5.30
CA ASP A 354 14.80 7.64 4.09
C ASP A 354 13.79 7.77 2.95
N ASP A 355 12.96 6.74 2.71
CA ASP A 355 11.89 6.86 1.72
C ASP A 355 10.93 7.99 2.13
N LEU A 356 10.50 8.09 3.40
CA LEU A 356 9.61 9.15 3.85
C LEU A 356 10.20 10.56 3.70
N ARG A 357 11.51 10.71 3.86
CA ARG A 357 12.24 11.97 3.69
C ARG A 357 12.27 12.41 2.24
N GLU A 358 12.50 11.48 1.31
CA GLU A 358 12.54 11.78 -0.13
C GLU A 358 11.15 11.88 -0.75
N LYS A 359 10.15 11.20 -0.18
CA LYS A 359 8.81 11.05 -0.74
C LYS A 359 8.11 12.37 -1.07
N PRO A 360 8.07 13.40 -0.20
CA PRO A 360 7.44 14.68 -0.52
C PRO A 360 8.06 15.37 -1.74
N HIS A 361 9.38 15.25 -1.89
CA HIS A 361 10.13 15.84 -3.00
C HIS A 361 9.98 15.03 -4.29
N ARG A 362 10.08 13.70 -4.20
CA ARG A 362 9.93 12.77 -5.34
C ARG A 362 8.51 12.80 -5.93
N ASP A 363 7.52 12.83 -5.06
CA ASP A 363 6.11 12.69 -5.43
C ASP A 363 5.41 14.07 -5.61
N HIS A 364 6.19 15.17 -5.69
CA HIS A 364 5.71 16.53 -5.97
C HIS A 364 4.52 16.97 -5.08
N VAL A 365 4.60 16.65 -3.79
CA VAL A 365 3.47 16.85 -2.87
C VAL A 365 3.11 18.31 -2.74
N SER A 366 1.84 18.61 -3.04
CA SER A 366 1.32 19.98 -3.05
C SER A 366 0.63 20.36 -1.72
N SER A 367 0.38 19.40 -0.82
CA SER A 367 -0.32 19.66 0.45
C SER A 367 0.20 18.87 1.66
N PHE A 368 0.14 19.49 2.84
CA PHE A 368 0.49 18.89 4.13
C PHE A 368 -0.39 17.68 4.49
N GLY A 369 -1.66 17.67 4.07
CA GLY A 369 -2.56 16.54 4.32
C GLY A 369 -2.15 15.26 3.61
N GLN A 370 -1.62 15.37 2.38
CA GLN A 370 -1.09 14.22 1.63
C GLN A 370 0.15 13.62 2.30
N ALA A 371 1.06 14.47 2.79
CA ALA A 371 2.23 14.02 3.54
C ALA A 371 1.85 13.35 4.87
N ALA A 372 0.79 13.83 5.55
CA ALA A 372 0.32 13.28 6.83
C ALA A 372 -0.04 11.78 6.76
N ALA A 373 -0.71 11.36 5.68
CA ALA A 373 -1.12 9.96 5.51
C ALA A 373 0.08 8.99 5.48
N TRP A 374 1.23 9.43 4.96
CA TRP A 374 2.43 8.58 4.94
C TRP A 374 3.08 8.42 6.30
N TYR A 375 3.02 9.46 7.15
CA TYR A 375 3.55 9.39 8.50
C TYR A 375 2.77 8.39 9.35
N ASP A 376 1.42 8.43 9.30
CA ASP A 376 0.59 7.45 9.99
C ASP A 376 0.83 6.02 9.47
N ARG A 377 0.83 5.84 8.13
CA ARG A 377 1.10 4.54 7.52
C ARG A 377 2.45 3.96 7.93
N TYR A 378 3.49 4.80 8.02
CA TYR A 378 4.85 4.34 8.35
C TYR A 378 4.98 4.09 9.85
N ALA A 379 4.35 4.89 10.70
CA ALA A 379 4.25 4.62 12.13
C ALA A 379 3.60 3.26 12.40
N ARG A 380 2.44 2.97 11.79
CA ARG A 380 1.76 1.68 11.92
C ARG A 380 2.62 0.52 11.43
N LYS A 381 3.37 0.72 10.34
CA LYS A 381 4.27 -0.30 9.80
C LYS A 381 5.43 -0.62 10.75
N ILE A 382 6.00 0.38 11.42
CA ILE A 382 7.06 0.19 12.42
C ILE A 382 6.54 -0.64 13.60
N ASP A 383 5.34 -0.35 14.10
CA ASP A 383 4.73 -1.08 15.22
C ASP A 383 4.46 -2.57 14.90
N GLN A 384 4.35 -2.91 13.61
CA GLN A 384 4.11 -4.27 13.14
C GLN A 384 5.40 -5.06 12.87
N PHE A 385 6.58 -4.45 13.02
CA PHE A 385 7.83 -5.14 12.76
C PHE A 385 8.08 -6.33 13.72
N PRO A 386 8.72 -7.41 13.26
CA PRO A 386 9.12 -8.50 14.13
C PRO A 386 10.04 -7.98 15.25
N ILE A 387 9.67 -8.25 16.49
CA ILE A 387 10.43 -7.84 17.70
C ILE A 387 11.32 -8.95 18.26
N LEU A 388 11.21 -10.17 17.72
CA LEU A 388 11.93 -11.33 18.21
C LEU A 388 13.43 -11.19 17.97
N ASN A 389 14.22 -11.45 19.02
CA ASN A 389 15.67 -11.32 19.01
C ASN A 389 16.15 -9.90 18.66
N VAL A 390 15.31 -8.87 18.79
CA VAL A 390 15.75 -7.48 18.60
C VAL A 390 16.29 -6.96 19.93
N ASP A 391 17.32 -6.11 19.87
CA ASP A 391 17.84 -5.42 21.04
C ASP A 391 16.77 -4.51 21.67
N ASP A 392 16.63 -4.56 22.98
CA ASP A 392 15.58 -3.82 23.69
C ASP A 392 15.68 -2.30 23.44
N GLN A 393 16.91 -1.76 23.32
CA GLN A 393 17.11 -0.34 23.01
C GLN A 393 16.66 0.03 21.59
N LEU A 394 16.74 -0.92 20.65
CA LEU A 394 16.22 -0.73 19.29
C LEU A 394 14.69 -0.82 19.26
N LEU A 395 14.08 -1.67 20.09
CA LEU A 395 12.62 -1.70 20.25
C LEU A 395 12.09 -0.37 20.78
N ASP A 396 12.75 0.21 21.78
CA ASP A 396 12.44 1.54 22.31
C ASP A 396 12.59 2.63 21.23
N PHE A 397 13.68 2.58 20.46
CA PHE A 397 13.89 3.47 19.31
C PHE A 397 12.78 3.35 18.26
N GLY A 398 12.33 2.13 17.95
CA GLY A 398 11.23 1.89 17.03
C GLY A 398 9.92 2.52 17.52
N ALA A 399 9.56 2.27 18.79
CA ALA A 399 8.37 2.84 19.42
C ALA A 399 8.42 4.39 19.48
N GLN A 400 9.59 4.95 19.81
CA GLN A 400 9.80 6.40 19.81
C GLN A 400 9.64 6.98 18.39
N THR A 401 10.24 6.33 17.38
CA THR A 401 10.15 6.76 15.99
C THR A 401 8.70 6.75 15.51
N ALA A 402 7.96 5.67 15.76
CA ALA A 402 6.53 5.59 15.40
C ALA A 402 5.71 6.71 16.08
N THR A 403 6.01 7.03 17.33
CA THR A 403 5.38 8.15 18.06
C THR A 403 5.70 9.51 17.44
N LEU A 404 6.96 9.76 17.09
CA LEU A 404 7.39 10.98 16.41
C LEU A 404 6.71 11.14 15.04
N LEU A 405 6.56 10.05 14.30
CA LEU A 405 5.83 10.06 13.03
C LEU A 405 4.35 10.43 13.22
N ARG A 406 3.66 9.87 14.21
CA ARG A 406 2.27 10.28 14.55
C ARG A 406 2.17 11.75 14.95
N ASN A 407 3.15 12.25 15.71
CA ASN A 407 3.21 13.68 16.04
C ASN A 407 3.36 14.54 14.76
N GLY A 408 4.12 14.05 13.78
CA GLY A 408 4.26 14.69 12.47
C GLY A 408 2.94 14.72 11.71
N GLU A 409 2.25 13.59 11.63
CA GLU A 409 0.92 13.47 11.05
C GLU A 409 -0.08 14.46 11.67
N MET A 410 -0.16 14.53 13.01
CA MET A 410 -1.01 15.48 13.72
C MET A 410 -0.64 16.95 13.42
N ALA A 411 0.66 17.27 13.41
CA ALA A 411 1.13 18.62 13.09
C ALA A 411 0.71 19.04 11.68
N MET A 412 0.82 18.14 10.71
CA MET A 412 0.46 18.37 9.31
C MET A 412 -1.05 18.48 9.09
N LYS A 413 -1.87 17.59 9.70
CA LYS A 413 -3.34 17.71 9.69
C LYS A 413 -3.80 19.03 10.34
N GLY A 414 -3.12 19.46 11.39
CA GLY A 414 -3.38 20.72 12.09
C GLY A 414 -3.26 21.97 11.22
N VAL A 415 -2.39 21.97 10.20
CA VAL A 415 -2.23 23.11 9.27
C VAL A 415 -3.53 23.40 8.51
N GLY A 416 -4.19 22.36 8.00
CA GLY A 416 -5.45 22.50 7.25
C GLY A 416 -6.58 23.03 8.14
N MET A 417 -6.70 22.50 9.35
CA MET A 417 -7.73 22.92 10.32
C MET A 417 -7.55 24.39 10.73
N ARG A 418 -6.33 24.79 11.14
CA ARG A 418 -6.05 26.18 11.55
C ARG A 418 -6.23 27.16 10.40
N SER A 419 -5.78 26.78 9.20
CA SER A 419 -6.00 27.58 8.00
C SER A 419 -7.49 27.83 7.75
N SER A 420 -8.31 26.77 7.79
CA SER A 420 -9.76 26.86 7.57
C SER A 420 -10.45 27.77 8.58
N VAL A 421 -10.15 27.61 9.87
CA VAL A 421 -10.71 28.44 10.95
C VAL A 421 -10.33 29.92 10.76
N ARG A 422 -9.05 30.20 10.46
CA ARG A 422 -8.57 31.57 10.27
C ARG A 422 -9.10 32.24 9.02
N THR A 423 -9.24 31.50 7.91
CA THR A 423 -9.87 32.05 6.68
C THR A 423 -11.37 32.24 6.82
N SER A 424 -12.06 31.39 7.61
CA SER A 424 -13.49 31.56 7.90
C SER A 424 -13.77 32.80 8.74
N GLY A 425 -12.88 33.11 9.68
CA GLY A 425 -12.93 34.34 10.50
C GLY A 425 -12.40 35.59 9.79
N ASN A 426 -11.83 35.45 8.60
CA ASN A 426 -11.27 36.57 7.85
C ASN A 426 -12.38 37.39 7.18
N ASN A 427 -12.69 38.52 7.80
CA ASN A 427 -13.65 39.50 7.31
C ASN A 427 -12.89 40.77 6.95
N PRO A 428 -12.38 40.92 5.70
CA PRO A 428 -11.67 42.14 5.33
C PRO A 428 -12.68 43.29 5.30
N THR A 429 -12.64 44.12 6.33
CA THR A 429 -13.27 45.43 6.31
C THR A 429 -12.63 46.20 5.16
N SER A 430 -13.37 46.35 4.05
CA SER A 430 -13.04 47.32 3.01
C SER A 430 -12.80 48.66 3.72
N GLY A 431 -11.55 49.11 3.78
CA GLY A 431 -11.21 50.44 4.27
C GLY A 431 -12.13 51.42 3.56
N GLY A 432 -13.00 52.07 4.33
CA GLY A 432 -14.02 52.95 3.83
C GLY A 432 -13.39 53.95 2.87
N TYR A 433 -13.94 54.04 1.67
CA TYR A 433 -13.66 55.16 0.79
C TYR A 433 -14.11 56.41 1.56
N TYR A 434 -13.17 57.24 2.02
CA TYR A 434 -13.49 58.61 2.36
C TYR A 434 -13.98 59.24 1.06
N GLY A 435 -15.31 59.34 0.92
CA GLY A 435 -15.92 60.15 -0.11
C GLY A 435 -15.40 61.57 0.06
N SER A 436 -14.45 61.97 -0.78
CA SER A 436 -14.10 63.37 -0.94
C SER A 436 -15.35 64.05 -1.50
N TYR A 437 -16.13 64.64 -0.60
CA TYR A 437 -17.21 65.54 -0.95
C TYR A 437 -16.63 66.62 -1.86
N GLY A 438 -17.28 66.80 -3.01
CA GLY A 438 -16.84 67.70 -4.07
C GLY A 438 -16.46 69.07 -3.55
N GLY A 439 -15.18 69.39 -3.61
CA GLY A 439 -14.68 70.75 -3.54
C GLY A 439 -14.86 71.43 -4.89
N TYR A 440 -15.86 72.31 -4.99
CA TYR A 440 -15.94 73.29 -6.06
C TYR A 440 -14.66 74.12 -6.07
N ARG A 441 -13.81 73.91 -7.08
CA ARG A 441 -12.74 74.85 -7.42
C ARG A 441 -13.13 75.55 -8.72
N GLY A 442 -13.69 76.75 -8.56
CA GLY A 442 -13.91 77.67 -9.66
C GLY A 442 -12.57 78.06 -10.30
N GLY A 443 -12.49 77.88 -11.62
CA GLY A 443 -11.38 78.30 -12.46
C GLY A 443 -11.92 78.77 -13.81
N TYR A 444 -11.70 80.04 -14.09
CA TYR A 444 -12.15 80.80 -15.25
C TYR A 444 -11.34 80.34 -16.49
N TYR A 445 -12.03 79.98 -17.57
CA TYR A 445 -11.54 79.46 -18.88
C TYR A 445 -11.17 77.96 -18.98
N GLY A 446 -12.00 77.22 -19.74
CA GLY A 446 -11.52 76.26 -20.73
C GLY A 446 -11.66 74.76 -20.42
N ASN A 447 -12.58 74.14 -21.16
CA ASN A 447 -12.57 72.74 -21.60
C ASN A 447 -13.15 71.66 -20.65
N PHE A 448 -14.35 71.16 -21.00
CA PHE A 448 -14.99 70.00 -20.41
C PHE A 448 -14.36 68.71 -20.97
N GLY A 449 -13.34 68.18 -20.29
CA GLY A 449 -12.85 66.82 -20.49
C GLY A 449 -13.49 65.88 -19.46
N ALA A 450 -14.31 64.93 -19.91
CA ALA A 450 -14.84 63.87 -19.06
C ALA A 450 -13.69 62.97 -18.59
N ALA A 451 -13.33 63.05 -17.31
CA ALA A 451 -12.42 62.11 -16.68
C ALA A 451 -13.15 60.76 -16.52
N VAL A 452 -12.76 59.77 -17.32
CA VAL A 452 -13.23 58.39 -17.19
C VAL A 452 -12.58 57.79 -15.94
N GLY A 453 -13.27 57.91 -14.80
CA GLY A 453 -12.90 57.19 -13.58
C GLY A 453 -13.22 55.70 -13.76
N ALA A 454 -12.18 54.86 -13.78
CA ALA A 454 -12.33 53.42 -13.74
C ALA A 454 -12.88 52.99 -12.37
N ASN A 455 -14.21 52.85 -12.26
CA ASN A 455 -14.86 52.30 -11.08
C ASN A 455 -14.59 50.80 -11.01
N VAL A 456 -13.53 50.41 -10.28
CA VAL A 456 -13.36 49.01 -9.87
C VAL A 456 -14.39 48.75 -8.77
N ASN A 457 -15.37 47.90 -9.07
CA ASN A 457 -16.51 47.61 -8.20
C ASN A 457 -16.02 47.22 -6.79
N ALA A 458 -16.42 47.94 -5.74
CA ALA A 458 -15.90 47.76 -4.37
C ALA A 458 -16.02 46.31 -3.86
N ALA A 459 -17.05 45.59 -4.31
CA ALA A 459 -17.20 44.15 -4.09
C ALA A 459 -16.03 43.33 -4.66
N GLN A 460 -15.57 43.62 -5.88
CA GLN A 460 -14.42 42.93 -6.50
C GLN A 460 -13.10 43.25 -5.79
N ALA A 461 -12.93 44.48 -5.29
CA ALA A 461 -11.76 44.86 -4.49
C ALA A 461 -11.72 44.10 -3.15
N SER A 462 -12.87 44.00 -2.46
CA SER A 462 -12.99 43.25 -1.20
C SER A 462 -12.74 41.74 -1.36
N ILE A 463 -13.18 41.14 -2.48
CA ILE A 463 -12.94 39.72 -2.79
C ILE A 463 -11.45 39.47 -3.08
N ARG A 464 -10.78 40.36 -3.81
CA ARG A 464 -9.33 40.27 -4.08
C ARG A 464 -8.52 40.42 -2.79
N GLU A 465 -8.89 41.35 -1.92
CA GLU A 465 -8.21 41.55 -0.65
C GLU A 465 -8.43 40.38 0.32
N LYS A 466 -9.64 39.79 0.31
CA LYS A 466 -9.91 38.53 1.01
C LYS A 466 -9.01 37.40 0.50
N GLY A 467 -8.94 37.21 -0.82
CA GLY A 467 -8.07 36.20 -1.43
C GLY A 467 -6.59 36.39 -1.06
N ARG A 468 -6.11 37.65 -1.01
CA ARG A 468 -4.74 37.99 -0.61
C ARG A 468 -4.47 37.65 0.86
N THR A 469 -5.37 38.06 1.75
CA THR A 469 -5.25 37.81 3.19
C THR A 469 -5.41 36.32 3.54
N ASP A 470 -6.30 35.60 2.86
CA ASP A 470 -6.43 34.14 2.99
C ASP A 470 -5.18 33.40 2.50
N ALA A 471 -4.50 33.91 1.46
CA ALA A 471 -3.23 33.35 0.99
C ALA A 471 -2.10 33.58 2.01
N ILE A 472 -2.04 34.76 2.65
CA ILE A 472 -1.08 35.05 3.71
C ILE A 472 -1.31 34.14 4.93
N ILE A 473 -2.56 33.99 5.37
CA ILE A 473 -2.94 33.09 6.48
C ILE A 473 -2.50 31.65 6.18
N ARG A 474 -2.86 31.13 4.99
CA ARG A 474 -2.44 29.80 4.56
C ARG A 474 -0.91 29.66 4.48
N GLY A 475 -0.21 30.71 4.06
CA GLY A 475 1.24 30.77 4.06
C GLY A 475 1.84 30.66 5.47
N GLN A 476 1.36 31.47 6.42
CA GLN A 476 1.81 31.44 7.81
C GLN A 476 1.62 30.07 8.47
N GLU A 477 0.43 29.47 8.30
CA GLU A 477 0.13 28.15 8.87
C GLU A 477 1.01 27.04 8.26
N ARG A 478 1.28 27.12 6.96
CA ARG A 478 2.21 26.19 6.28
C ARG A 478 3.64 26.33 6.79
N THR A 479 4.14 27.56 6.97
CA THR A 479 5.49 27.78 7.51
C THR A 479 5.61 27.27 8.94
N SER A 480 4.61 27.52 9.79
CA SER A 480 4.59 27.00 11.15
C SER A 480 4.54 25.47 11.18
N GLY A 481 3.70 24.85 10.35
CA GLY A 481 3.64 23.39 10.22
C GLY A 481 4.95 22.78 9.72
N ALA A 482 5.59 23.41 8.73
CA ALA A 482 6.90 22.99 8.23
C ALA A 482 7.96 23.01 9.33
N ALA A 483 7.99 24.06 10.15
CA ALA A 483 8.94 24.18 11.26
C ALA A 483 8.75 23.06 12.30
N THR A 484 7.50 22.72 12.65
CA THR A 484 7.22 21.61 13.57
C THR A 484 7.65 20.26 12.97
N VAL A 485 7.37 20.02 11.69
CA VAL A 485 7.81 18.78 11.00
C VAL A 485 9.34 18.71 10.96
N GLN A 486 10.02 19.83 10.72
CA GLN A 486 11.48 19.89 10.73
C GLN A 486 12.07 19.57 12.11
N GLN A 487 11.47 20.06 13.19
CA GLN A 487 11.87 19.72 14.56
C GLN A 487 11.70 18.23 14.85
N ILE A 488 10.63 17.62 14.35
CA ILE A 488 10.40 16.17 14.48
C ILE A 488 11.50 15.39 13.75
N TRP A 489 11.85 15.80 12.53
CA TRP A 489 12.96 15.17 11.80
C TRP A 489 14.30 15.32 12.51
N GLN A 490 14.57 16.48 13.11
CA GLN A 490 15.79 16.67 13.90
C GLN A 490 15.84 15.68 15.07
N GLN A 491 14.73 15.46 15.77
CA GLN A 491 14.66 14.47 16.86
C GLN A 491 14.86 13.04 16.34
N ILE A 492 14.28 12.71 15.18
CA ILE A 492 14.48 11.39 14.54
C ILE A 492 15.96 11.19 14.17
N ASP A 493 16.61 12.20 13.58
CA ASP A 493 18.03 12.13 13.19
C ASP A 493 18.94 11.94 14.41
N GLU A 494 18.69 12.72 15.47
CA GLU A 494 19.44 12.62 16.72
C GLU A 494 19.29 11.24 17.37
N ALA A 495 18.05 10.72 17.45
CA ALA A 495 17.77 9.38 17.97
C ALA A 495 18.41 8.28 17.11
N THR A 496 18.32 8.40 15.78
CA THR A 496 18.90 7.44 14.82
C THR A 496 20.42 7.38 14.95
N ALA A 497 21.08 8.55 15.03
CA ALA A 497 22.53 8.62 15.18
C ALA A 497 23.01 8.16 16.57
N ALA A 498 22.21 8.37 17.62
CA ALA A 498 22.49 7.87 18.97
C ALA A 498 22.42 6.34 19.01
N ILE A 499 21.28 5.76 18.60
CA ILE A 499 21.08 4.31 18.68
C ILE A 499 22.07 3.55 17.77
N ARG A 500 22.37 4.09 16.58
CA ARG A 500 23.39 3.51 15.69
C ARG A 500 24.74 3.39 16.38
N ARG A 501 25.21 4.46 17.05
CA ARG A 501 26.49 4.45 17.77
C ARG A 501 26.49 3.43 18.91
N GLU A 502 25.41 3.36 19.67
CA GLU A 502 25.27 2.38 20.75
C GLU A 502 25.30 0.94 20.23
N MET A 503 24.58 0.65 19.14
CA MET A 503 24.54 -0.69 18.55
C MET A 503 25.88 -1.10 17.95
N VAL A 504 26.59 -0.18 17.28
CA VAL A 504 27.94 -0.43 16.76
C VAL A 504 28.91 -0.76 17.90
N GLN A 505 28.84 -0.02 19.01
CA GLN A 505 29.68 -0.30 20.20
C GLN A 505 29.32 -1.65 20.85
N LYS A 506 28.03 -1.95 20.97
CA LYS A 506 27.52 -3.16 21.64
C LYS A 506 27.82 -4.43 20.86
N TYR A 507 27.65 -4.40 19.55
CA TYR A 507 27.75 -5.57 18.68
C TYR A 507 29.06 -5.65 17.87
N SER A 508 29.91 -4.62 17.93
CA SER A 508 31.14 -4.52 17.11
C SER A 508 30.88 -4.75 15.61
N ALA A 509 29.73 -4.31 15.14
CA ALA A 509 29.26 -4.50 13.77
C ALA A 509 28.59 -3.22 13.26
N ASP A 510 28.59 -3.00 11.95
CA ASP A 510 27.97 -1.81 11.36
C ASP A 510 26.44 -1.90 11.41
N PHE A 511 25.78 -0.76 11.63
CA PHE A 511 24.32 -0.64 11.68
C PHE A 511 23.86 0.44 10.71
#